data_AF-A0A0P6RMF1-F1
#
_entry.id   AF-A0A0P6RMF1-F1
#
_cell.length_a   1.000
_cell.length_b   1.000
_cell.length_c   1.000
_cell.angle_alpha   90.00
_cell.angle_beta   90.00
_cell.angle_gamma   90.00
#
_symmetry.space_group_name_H-M   'P 1'
#
loop_
_entity.id
_entity.type
_entity.pdbx_description
1 polymer ?
#
loop_
_entity_poly.entity_id
_entity_poly.type
_entity_poly.pdbx_seq_one_letter_code
_entity_poly.pdbx_strand_id
1 'polypeptide(L)'
;MSYETWHKHFDEDPDEEIGRYVTGAFGEPMLIVMPRISWAYVDWMESEHGTNVNAVFQKNQKMWTPEFGCKNVAFRNLVHKSFLKMEKKEMGRPEWCDPASPEDLLDI
;
A
#
# COMPACT_ATOMS: atom_id res chain seq x y z
N MET A 1 4.85 5.31 -12.66
CA MET A 1 6.03 5.69 -11.88
C MET A 1 7.29 5.44 -12.68
N SER A 2 8.23 6.36 -12.68
CA SER A 2 9.57 6.17 -13.25
C SER A 2 10.50 5.52 -12.23
N TYR A 3 11.29 4.56 -12.67
CA TYR A 3 12.34 3.92 -11.87
C TYR A 3 13.33 4.97 -11.33
N GLU A 4 13.55 6.06 -12.08
CA GLU A 4 14.45 7.15 -11.72
C GLU A 4 13.99 7.97 -10.50
N THR A 5 12.68 8.12 -10.26
CA THR A 5 12.17 8.85 -9.08
C THR A 5 12.44 8.04 -7.80
N TRP A 6 12.21 6.73 -7.84
CA TRP A 6 12.42 5.84 -6.69
C TRP A 6 13.89 5.82 -6.23
N HIS A 7 14.81 5.65 -7.18
CA HIS A 7 16.26 5.55 -6.91
C HIS A 7 16.92 6.85 -6.44
N LYS A 8 16.17 7.95 -6.34
CA LYS A 8 16.63 9.16 -5.63
C LYS A 8 16.46 9.08 -4.12
N HIS A 9 15.62 8.17 -3.64
CA HIS A 9 15.23 8.06 -2.24
C HIS A 9 15.57 6.69 -1.62
N PHE A 10 15.68 5.65 -2.44
CA PHE A 10 15.93 4.27 -2.00
C PHE A 10 16.94 3.59 -2.92
N ASP A 11 17.79 2.72 -2.35
CA ASP A 11 18.77 1.94 -3.14
C ASP A 11 18.21 0.56 -3.55
N GLU A 12 17.09 0.14 -2.94
CA GLU A 12 16.50 -1.17 -3.17
C GLU A 12 15.57 -1.21 -4.39
N ASP A 13 15.28 -2.41 -4.87
CA ASP A 13 14.32 -2.61 -5.97
C ASP A 13 12.88 -2.37 -5.47
N PRO A 14 12.12 -1.42 -6.09
CA PRO A 14 10.75 -1.13 -5.68
C PRO A 14 9.79 -2.32 -5.87
N ASP A 15 10.08 -3.18 -6.85
CA ASP A 15 9.26 -4.32 -7.22
C ASP A 15 9.61 -5.61 -6.45
N GLU A 16 10.67 -5.58 -5.65
CA GLU A 16 11.05 -6.69 -4.79
C GLU A 16 9.92 -7.04 -3.81
N GLU A 17 9.47 -8.30 -3.86
CA GLU A 17 8.43 -8.79 -2.95
C GLU A 17 9.01 -9.05 -1.56
N ILE A 18 8.62 -8.23 -0.59
CA ILE A 18 9.02 -8.38 0.81
C ILE A 18 7.83 -8.72 1.70
N GLY A 19 8.07 -9.58 2.67
CA GLY A 19 7.08 -10.01 3.65
C GLY A 19 7.19 -9.23 4.96
N ARG A 20 6.07 -8.75 5.50
CA ARG A 20 6.01 -8.25 6.88
C ARG A 20 4.86 -8.91 7.64
N TYR A 21 5.08 -9.14 8.93
CA TYR A 21 4.03 -9.60 9.83
C TYR A 21 3.19 -8.41 10.30
N VAL A 22 1.88 -8.53 10.10
CA VAL A 22 0.87 -7.59 10.61
C VAL A 22 -0.08 -8.33 11.53
N THR A 23 -0.78 -7.60 12.40
CA THR A 23 -1.79 -8.21 13.27
C THR A 23 -3.10 -8.41 12.51
N GLY A 24 -3.60 -9.64 12.51
CA GLY A 24 -4.92 -10.01 11.99
C GLY A 24 -6.06 -9.55 12.90
N ALA A 25 -7.28 -9.67 12.40
CA ALA A 25 -8.51 -9.21 13.01
C ALA A 25 -8.87 -9.96 14.30
N PHE A 26 -8.30 -11.16 14.51
CA PHE A 26 -8.46 -11.93 15.73
C PHE A 26 -7.20 -11.86 16.62
N GLY A 27 -6.27 -10.94 16.33
CA GLY A 27 -5.02 -10.77 17.08
C GLY A 27 -3.90 -11.74 16.67
N GLU A 28 -4.12 -12.55 15.64
CA GLU A 28 -3.14 -13.50 15.13
C GLU A 28 -2.06 -12.82 14.28
N PRO A 29 -0.79 -13.27 14.31
CA PRO A 29 0.20 -12.76 13.37
C PRO A 29 -0.11 -13.25 11.96
N MET A 30 -0.14 -12.32 11.00
CA MET A 30 -0.41 -12.58 9.60
C MET A 30 0.75 -12.10 8.73
N LEU A 31 1.36 -13.01 7.96
CA LEU A 31 2.34 -12.63 6.94
C LEU A 31 1.61 -12.09 5.69
N ILE A 32 1.96 -10.87 5.30
CA ILE A 32 1.59 -10.25 4.03
C ILE A 32 2.86 -10.05 3.23
N VAL A 33 2.85 -10.50 1.97
CA VAL A 33 3.94 -10.27 1.02
C VAL A 33 3.43 -9.32 -0.04
N MET A 34 4.15 -8.24 -0.29
CA MET A 34 3.84 -7.30 -1.36
C MET A 34 5.11 -6.56 -1.80
N PRO A 35 5.11 -5.92 -2.97
CA PRO A 35 6.26 -5.14 -3.43
C PRO A 35 6.70 -4.13 -2.38
N ARG A 36 8.01 -3.93 -2.26
CA ARG A 36 8.64 -2.98 -1.34
C ARG A 36 8.02 -1.60 -1.40
N ILE A 37 7.68 -1.14 -2.60
CA ILE A 37 7.03 0.14 -2.78
C ILE A 37 5.65 0.24 -2.10
N SER A 38 4.90 -0.86 -2.08
CA SER A 38 3.61 -0.92 -1.37
C SER A 38 3.82 -0.79 0.14
N TRP A 39 4.89 -1.38 0.68
CA TRP A 39 5.27 -1.18 2.07
C TRP A 39 5.75 0.25 2.36
N ALA A 40 6.53 0.85 1.46
CA ALA A 40 6.96 2.24 1.61
C ALA A 40 5.76 3.21 1.69
N TYR A 41 4.68 2.96 0.93
CA TYR A 41 3.45 3.74 1.05
C TYR A 41 2.76 3.56 2.40
N VAL A 42 2.73 2.32 2.89
CA VAL A 42 2.15 2.01 4.20
C VAL A 42 2.91 2.73 5.31
N ASP A 43 4.23 2.69 5.26
CA ASP A 43 5.12 3.37 6.22
C ASP A 43 4.92 4.89 6.15
N TRP A 44 4.83 5.44 4.94
CA TRP A 44 4.55 6.86 4.73
C TRP A 44 3.18 7.27 5.31
N MET A 45 2.12 6.48 5.06
CA MET A 45 0.78 6.74 5.64
C MET A 45 0.77 6.69 7.17
N GLU A 46 1.55 5.80 7.76
CA GLU A 46 1.69 5.74 9.21
C GLU A 46 2.38 6.99 9.75
N SER A 47 3.49 7.39 9.11
CA SER A 47 4.29 8.54 9.54
C SER A 47 3.60 9.90 9.36
N GLU A 48 3.01 10.17 8.18
CA GLU A 48 2.46 11.49 7.85
C GLU A 48 1.00 11.68 8.31
N HIS A 49 0.23 10.59 8.34
CA HIS A 49 -1.20 10.66 8.64
C HIS A 49 -1.59 9.97 9.96
N GLY A 50 -0.61 9.42 10.70
CA GLY A 50 -0.87 8.69 11.94
C GLY A 50 -1.75 7.44 11.73
N THR A 51 -1.78 6.91 10.51
CA THR A 51 -2.64 5.78 10.17
C THR A 51 -2.11 4.52 10.82
N ASN A 52 -2.91 3.89 11.68
CA ASN A 52 -2.53 2.59 12.25
C ASN A 52 -2.60 1.50 11.17
N VAL A 53 -1.43 1.08 10.71
CA VAL A 53 -1.24 0.09 9.65
C VAL A 53 -1.94 -1.22 9.98
N ASN A 54 -1.76 -1.73 11.21
CA ASN A 54 -2.43 -2.95 11.64
C ASN A 54 -3.96 -2.79 11.57
N ALA A 55 -4.50 -1.66 11.98
CA ALA A 55 -5.95 -1.41 11.90
C ALA A 55 -6.47 -1.43 10.45
N VAL A 56 -5.67 -0.95 9.48
CA VAL A 56 -6.00 -1.06 8.05
C VAL A 56 -6.09 -2.52 7.63
N PHE A 57 -5.09 -3.33 7.94
CA PHE A 57 -5.10 -4.76 7.57
C PHE A 57 -6.22 -5.54 8.27
N GLN A 58 -6.46 -5.28 9.56
CA GLN A 58 -7.53 -5.92 10.35
C GLN A 58 -8.92 -5.62 9.78
N LYS A 59 -9.21 -4.34 9.53
CA LYS A 59 -10.53 -3.91 9.01
C LYS A 59 -10.82 -4.54 7.65
N ASN A 60 -9.77 -4.75 6.86
CA ASN A 60 -9.87 -5.19 5.48
C ASN A 60 -9.61 -6.69 5.29
N GLN A 61 -9.26 -7.44 6.34
CA GLN A 61 -9.06 -8.90 6.28
C GLN A 61 -10.31 -9.64 5.81
N LYS A 62 -11.50 -9.13 6.13
CA LYS A 62 -12.79 -9.71 5.69
C LYS A 62 -13.15 -9.41 4.23
N MET A 63 -12.46 -8.46 3.58
CA MET A 63 -12.66 -8.19 2.16
C MET A 63 -12.01 -9.25 1.26
N TRP A 64 -11.09 -10.04 1.81
CA TRP A 64 -10.57 -11.21 1.12
C TRP A 64 -11.55 -12.36 1.24
N THR A 65 -12.07 -12.81 0.10
CA THR A 65 -12.65 -14.15 -0.05
C THR A 65 -11.71 -14.97 -0.95
N PRO A 66 -11.69 -16.31 -0.82
CA PRO A 66 -10.89 -17.18 -1.68
C PRO A 66 -11.14 -16.95 -3.19
N GLU A 67 -12.30 -16.41 -3.53
CA GLU A 67 -12.75 -16.09 -4.89
C GLU A 67 -12.01 -14.89 -5.51
N PHE A 68 -11.46 -13.98 -4.69
CA PHE A 68 -10.67 -12.82 -5.13
C PHE A 68 -9.17 -13.15 -5.31
N GLY A 69 -8.79 -14.43 -5.26
CA GLY A 69 -7.42 -14.89 -5.49
C GLY A 69 -6.51 -14.77 -4.26
N CYS A 70 -5.22 -14.49 -4.51
CA CYS A 70 -4.21 -14.47 -3.45
C CYS A 70 -4.38 -13.26 -2.52
N LYS A 71 -4.43 -13.52 -1.22
CA LYS A 71 -4.52 -12.53 -0.13
C LYS A 71 -3.56 -11.34 -0.31
N ASN A 72 -2.34 -11.60 -0.74
CA ASN A 72 -1.29 -10.61 -1.00
C ASN A 72 -1.68 -9.61 -2.09
N VAL A 73 -2.30 -10.08 -3.18
CA VAL A 73 -2.76 -9.24 -4.29
C VAL A 73 -3.90 -8.33 -3.84
N ALA A 74 -4.84 -8.87 -3.06
CA ALA A 74 -5.95 -8.08 -2.50
C ALA A 74 -5.43 -6.93 -1.63
N PHE A 75 -4.44 -7.19 -0.77
CA PHE A 75 -3.85 -6.15 0.07
C PHE A 75 -2.99 -5.15 -0.71
N ARG A 76 -2.22 -5.60 -1.71
CA ARG A 76 -1.51 -4.68 -2.62
C ARG A 76 -2.49 -3.72 -3.30
N ASN A 77 -3.59 -4.24 -3.84
CA ASN A 77 -4.62 -3.42 -4.50
C ASN A 77 -5.30 -2.46 -3.51
N LEU A 78 -5.54 -2.90 -2.28
CA LEU A 78 -6.10 -2.04 -1.22
C LEU A 78 -5.18 -0.85 -0.92
N VAL A 79 -3.88 -1.09 -0.74
CA VAL A 79 -2.88 -0.04 -0.46
C VAL A 79 -2.85 0.95 -1.63
N HIS A 80 -2.80 0.45 -2.86
CA HIS A 80 -2.77 1.29 -4.05
C HIS A 80 -4.04 2.15 -4.19
N LYS A 81 -5.24 1.57 -4.01
CA LYS A 81 -6.50 2.33 -4.02
C LYS A 81 -6.57 3.37 -2.90
N SER A 82 -6.00 3.06 -1.73
CA SER A 82 -5.98 3.99 -0.61
C SER A 82 -5.11 5.21 -0.93
N PHE A 83 -3.93 4.99 -1.54
CA PHE A 83 -3.05 6.04 -2.04
C PHE A 83 -3.77 6.97 -3.02
N LEU A 84 -4.30 6.41 -4.11
CA LEU A 84 -4.96 7.20 -5.15
C LEU A 84 -6.18 7.98 -4.61
N LYS A 85 -6.92 7.41 -3.64
CA LYS A 85 -8.03 8.11 -2.95
C LYS A 85 -7.56 9.30 -2.11
N MET A 86 -6.37 9.23 -1.52
CA MET A 86 -5.78 10.36 -0.78
C MET A 86 -5.29 11.44 -1.73
N GLU A 87 -4.66 11.06 -2.84
CA GLU A 87 -4.22 12.02 -3.86
C GLU A 87 -5.41 12.76 -4.48
N LYS A 88 -6.52 12.06 -4.80
CA LYS A 88 -7.79 12.66 -5.24
C LYS A 88 -8.38 13.68 -4.24
N LYS A 89 -8.02 13.54 -2.95
CA LYS A 89 -8.47 14.42 -1.86
C LYS A 89 -7.44 15.50 -1.51
N GLU A 90 -6.36 15.62 -2.27
CA GLU A 90 -5.28 16.58 -2.03
C GLU A 90 -4.63 16.43 -0.64
N MET A 91 -4.65 15.22 -0.08
CA MET A 91 -4.10 14.95 1.26
C MET A 91 -2.56 14.82 1.28
N GLY A 92 -1.91 14.98 0.12
CA GLY A 92 -0.46 14.85 -0.04
C GLY A 92 -0.05 13.55 -0.73
N ARG A 93 1.23 13.49 -1.10
CA ARG A 93 1.88 12.37 -1.79
C ARG A 93 3.35 12.34 -1.38
N PRO A 94 3.96 11.16 -1.18
CA PRO A 94 5.39 11.08 -0.90
C PRO A 94 6.21 11.58 -2.10
N GLU A 95 7.36 12.21 -1.83
CA GLU A 95 8.22 12.79 -2.87
C GLU A 95 8.74 11.75 -3.88
N TRP A 96 8.94 10.52 -3.43
CA TRP A 96 9.40 9.39 -4.24
C TRP A 96 8.29 8.78 -5.12
N CYS A 97 7.05 9.24 -4.98
CA CYS A 97 5.91 8.77 -5.75
C CYS A 97 5.54 9.81 -6.80
N ASP A 98 5.48 9.40 -8.07
CA ASP A 98 4.97 10.25 -9.15
C ASP A 98 3.46 10.49 -9.00
N PRO A 99 2.91 11.61 -9.53
CA PRO A 99 1.48 11.87 -9.45
C PRO A 99 0.68 10.78 -10.15
N ALA A 100 -0.47 10.40 -9.59
CA ALA A 100 -1.43 9.55 -10.27
C ALA A 100 -1.84 10.15 -11.62
N SER A 101 -1.99 9.31 -12.63
CA SER A 101 -2.51 9.77 -13.90
C SER A 101 -4.01 10.12 -13.76
N PRO A 102 -4.55 11.02 -14.60
CA PRO A 102 -5.99 11.31 -14.60
C PRO A 102 -6.85 10.05 -14.79
N GLU A 103 -6.35 9.05 -15.53
CA GLU A 103 -7.03 7.77 -15.75
C GLU A 103 -7.14 6.96 -14.46
N ASP A 104 -6.05 6.87 -13.68
CA ASP A 104 -6.04 6.17 -12.39
C ASP A 104 -7.03 6.76 -11.38
N LEU A 105 -7.32 8.07 -11.49
CA LEU A 105 -8.23 8.80 -10.61
C LEU A 105 -9.72 8.67 -11.00
N LEU A 106 -10.00 8.29 -12.26
CA LEU A 106 -11.37 8.04 -12.75
C LEU A 106 -11.93 6.70 -12.24
N ASP A 107 -11.06 5.71 -12.02
CA ASP A 107 -11.41 4.36 -11.56
C ASP A 107 -11.53 4.21 -10.02
N ILE A 108 -11.66 5.33 -9.30
CA ILE A 108 -11.85 5.42 -7.83
C ILE A 108 -13.16 6.06 -7.44
#